data_AF-A0A1W9PTJ4-F1
#
_entry.id   AF-A0A1W9PTJ4-F1
#
_cell.length_a   1.000
_cell.length_b   1.000
_cell.length_c   1.000
_cell.angle_alpha   90.00
_cell.angle_beta   90.00
_cell.angle_gamma   90.00
#
_symmetry.space_group_name_H-M   'P 1'
#
loop_
_entity.id
_entity.type
_entity.pdbx_description
1 polymer ?
#
loop_
_entity_poly.entity_id
_entity_poly.type
_entity_poly.pdbx_seq_one_letter_code
_entity_poly.pdbx_strand_id
1 'polypeptide(L)'
;MTLFHFKDTYRLLYPVRVLAFGLLVSQTVATAVLWISNHALSARLTAVAESGFHALPGLNIDPPLASFRAAFAGGVFFTLSIGTGIVLLAFGTVLLLQAVKPGACRRAAWAGAVVVWLAIIMWGNANGVCYPLTAFLVVIPPAVVLAALQWSPLRHGIRALPWRKSIHVFFVVILLCVWAPQVNKNLFLDIKDNLLLPTRPGTGVVNFYYRYTLFPAELLKPFAARQVNTFAIEGVDDIRTEKEFENLLLHNNCFPVADPALADLVVRKDGNRITLSHDLKPVVVTDMAGFRRFTAAQLLKFSKASDSKSNFRKFTKFCLTWLAPMVLYFAVFAFFSIMPGLFLPLRVSSILVPFLCGSMDMAVLDRMLMDGTRREKIAALKYMFENKVDIARVQGLRKLLDTPDYAQRYWDQNRVILPARPLRRPEWLWESGNANL
;
A
#
# COMPACT_ATOMS: atom_id res chain seq x y z
N MET A 1 -3.65 -16.02 47.91
CA MET A 1 -4.54 -16.18 46.74
C MET A 1 -4.25 -15.16 45.62
N THR A 2 -3.00 -14.69 45.47
CA THR A 2 -2.59 -13.62 44.52
C THR A 2 -1.49 -14.06 43.54
N LEU A 3 -0.88 -15.22 43.74
CA LEU A 3 0.21 -15.72 42.88
C LEU A 3 -0.27 -16.39 41.57
N PHE A 4 -1.55 -16.75 41.47
CA PHE A 4 -2.11 -17.43 40.29
C PHE A 4 -2.38 -16.48 39.11
N HIS A 5 -2.48 -15.17 39.34
CA HIS A 5 -2.79 -14.22 38.27
C HIS A 5 -1.61 -13.89 37.34
N PHE A 6 -0.36 -14.00 37.82
CA PHE A 6 0.80 -13.53 37.08
C PHE A 6 1.22 -14.48 35.94
N LYS A 7 1.05 -15.79 36.13
CA LYS A 7 1.48 -16.83 35.17
C LYS A 7 0.59 -16.86 33.92
N ASP A 8 -0.69 -16.49 34.06
CA ASP A 8 -1.62 -16.40 32.93
C ASP A 8 -1.45 -15.09 32.15
N THR A 9 -1.10 -13.99 32.81
CA THR A 9 -0.77 -12.71 32.15
C THR A 9 0.41 -12.84 31.19
N TYR A 10 1.47 -13.58 31.54
CA TYR A 10 2.60 -13.84 30.64
C TYR A 10 2.21 -14.63 29.38
N ARG A 11 1.23 -15.53 29.48
CA ARG A 11 0.74 -16.31 28.33
C ARG A 11 -0.13 -15.50 27.40
N LEU A 12 -0.90 -14.55 27.95
CA LEU A 12 -1.70 -13.58 27.18
C LEU A 12 -0.81 -12.56 26.46
N LEU A 13 0.31 -12.17 27.07
CA LEU A 13 1.26 -11.21 26.47
C LEU A 13 2.18 -11.83 25.40
N TYR A 14 2.32 -13.16 25.34
CA TYR A 14 3.16 -13.84 24.34
C TYR A 14 2.89 -13.39 22.89
N PRO A 15 1.66 -13.52 22.33
CA PRO A 15 1.40 -13.12 20.95
C PRO A 15 1.61 -11.62 20.77
N VAL A 16 1.22 -10.80 21.75
CA VAL A 16 1.40 -9.34 21.69
C VAL A 16 2.88 -8.97 21.60
N ARG A 17 3.75 -9.59 22.40
CA ARG A 17 5.20 -9.35 22.38
C ARG A 17 5.82 -9.72 21.04
N VAL A 18 5.48 -10.90 20.51
CA VAL A 18 6.02 -11.37 19.22
C VAL A 18 5.56 -10.45 18.08
N LEU A 19 4.27 -10.09 18.03
CA LEU A 19 3.73 -9.19 17.02
C LEU A 19 4.34 -7.79 17.12
N ALA A 20 4.45 -7.23 18.32
CA ALA A 20 5.06 -5.91 18.52
C ALA A 20 6.53 -5.89 18.09
N PHE A 21 7.30 -6.93 18.43
CA PHE A 21 8.68 -7.09 17.98
C PHE A 21 8.77 -7.22 16.46
N GLY A 22 7.93 -8.07 15.86
CA GLY A 22 7.88 -8.24 14.41
C GLY A 22 7.54 -6.94 13.67
N LEU A 23 6.59 -6.15 14.18
CA LEU A 23 6.23 -4.84 13.63
C LEU A 23 7.36 -3.82 13.79
N LEU A 24 8.11 -3.86 14.89
CA LEU A 24 9.29 -3.02 15.08
C LEU A 24 10.38 -3.37 14.06
N VAL A 25 10.69 -4.66 13.88
CA VAL A 25 11.65 -5.12 12.86
C VAL A 25 11.17 -4.70 11.46
N SER A 26 9.87 -4.87 11.17
CA SER A 26 9.28 -4.44 9.92
C SER A 26 9.40 -2.94 9.69
N GLN A 27 9.19 -2.12 10.72
CA GLN A 27 9.32 -0.67 10.64
C GLN A 27 10.76 -0.25 10.36
N THR A 28 11.74 -0.92 10.96
CA THR A 28 13.17 -0.70 10.67
C THR A 28 13.48 -1.01 9.20
N VAL A 29 13.04 -2.17 8.70
CA VAL A 29 13.25 -2.57 7.29
C VAL A 29 12.55 -1.59 6.33
N ALA A 30 11.29 -1.24 6.61
CA ALA A 30 10.52 -0.30 5.79
C ALA A 30 11.17 1.09 5.72
N THR A 31 11.65 1.59 6.87
CA THR A 31 12.33 2.87 6.96
C THR A 31 13.63 2.86 6.17
N ALA A 32 14.44 1.80 6.30
CA ALA A 32 15.71 1.68 5.55
C ALA A 32 15.48 1.61 4.03
N VAL A 33 14.50 0.80 3.59
CA VAL A 33 14.14 0.68 2.17
C VAL A 33 13.68 2.02 1.59
N LEU A 34 12.82 2.75 2.31
CA LEU A 34 12.36 4.06 1.87
C LEU A 34 13.45 5.12 1.92
N TRP A 35 14.31 5.07 2.93
CA TRP A 35 15.45 5.98 3.03
C TRP A 35 16.34 5.87 1.78
N ILE A 36 16.73 4.65 1.41
CA ILE A 36 17.53 4.39 0.21
C ILE A 36 16.79 4.85 -1.05
N SER A 37 15.50 4.49 -1.18
CA SER A 37 14.69 4.87 -2.34
C SER A 37 14.53 6.38 -2.48
N ASN A 38 14.31 7.09 -1.38
CA ASN A 38 14.12 8.53 -1.38
C ASN A 38 15.43 9.27 -1.72
N HIS A 39 16.58 8.77 -1.28
CA HIS A 39 17.89 9.33 -1.65
C HIS A 39 18.16 9.14 -3.14
N ALA A 40 17.89 7.94 -3.67
CA ALA A 40 18.02 7.68 -5.11
C ALA A 40 17.09 8.58 -5.94
N LEU A 41 15.84 8.77 -5.50
CA LEU A 41 14.90 9.69 -6.15
C LEU A 41 15.39 11.15 -6.09
N SER A 42 15.88 11.59 -4.93
CA SER A 42 16.40 12.95 -4.74
C SER A 42 17.60 13.22 -5.66
N ALA A 43 18.52 12.27 -5.82
CA ALA A 43 19.64 12.38 -6.73
C ALA A 43 19.18 12.53 -8.19
N ARG A 44 18.18 11.75 -8.61
CA ARG A 44 17.60 11.85 -9.97
C ARG A 44 16.93 13.19 -10.22
N LEU A 45 16.11 13.67 -9.28
CA LEU A 45 15.46 14.97 -9.41
C LEU A 45 16.47 16.12 -9.44
N THR A 46 17.59 15.98 -8.75
CA THR A 46 18.71 16.94 -8.79
C THR A 46 19.39 16.92 -10.16
N ALA A 47 19.69 15.73 -10.70
CA ALA A 47 20.27 15.60 -12.04
C ALA A 47 19.35 16.15 -13.15
N VAL A 48 18.04 15.99 -13.02
CA VAL A 48 17.05 16.60 -13.93
C VAL A 48 17.00 18.12 -13.77
N ALA A 49 17.16 18.63 -12.55
CA ALA A 49 17.26 20.07 -12.31
C ALA A 49 18.52 20.68 -12.92
N GLU A 50 19.65 19.98 -12.84
CA GLU A 50 20.92 20.37 -13.46
C GLU A 50 20.85 20.38 -15.00
N SER A 51 20.00 19.53 -15.61
CA SER A 51 19.75 19.57 -17.06
C SER A 51 18.76 20.67 -17.48
N GLY A 52 18.38 21.56 -16.57
CA GLY A 52 17.56 22.75 -16.85
C GLY A 52 16.05 22.52 -16.73
N PHE A 53 15.61 21.36 -16.22
CA PHE A 53 14.20 21.04 -16.06
C PHE A 53 13.73 21.17 -14.61
N HIS A 54 12.53 21.69 -14.40
CA HIS A 54 11.90 21.70 -13.08
C HIS A 54 10.86 20.57 -12.97
N ALA A 55 11.19 19.53 -12.19
CA ALA A 55 10.23 18.49 -11.85
C ALA A 55 9.11 19.03 -10.96
N LEU A 56 7.87 18.56 -11.17
CA LEU A 56 6.74 18.83 -10.27
C LEU A 56 6.25 17.50 -9.67
N PRO A 57 6.15 17.38 -8.32
CA PRO A 57 6.50 18.38 -7.32
C PRO A 57 8.02 18.62 -7.24
N GLY A 58 8.44 19.88 -7.10
CA GLY A 58 9.86 20.27 -7.10
C GLY A 58 10.65 19.75 -5.90
N LEU A 59 11.94 20.10 -5.82
CA LEU A 59 12.83 19.69 -4.72
C LEU A 59 12.33 20.12 -3.32
N ASN A 60 11.41 21.08 -3.27
CA ASN A 60 10.78 21.59 -2.05
C ASN A 60 9.50 20.81 -1.69
N ILE A 61 9.63 19.49 -1.49
CA ILE A 61 8.56 18.68 -0.88
C ILE A 61 8.70 18.80 0.65
N ASP A 62 7.59 19.06 1.36
CA ASP A 62 7.56 19.02 2.83
C ASP A 62 6.85 17.74 3.32
N PRO A 63 7.55 16.79 3.97
CA PRO A 63 8.96 16.87 4.37
C PRO A 63 9.92 16.51 3.22
N PRO A 64 11.19 16.96 3.29
CA PRO A 64 12.17 16.69 2.24
C PRO A 64 12.27 15.19 1.95
N LEU A 65 12.42 14.81 0.68
CA LEU A 65 12.51 13.41 0.24
C LEU A 65 13.56 12.65 1.06
N ALA A 66 14.77 13.19 1.15
CA ALA A 66 15.90 12.61 1.88
C ALA A 66 15.78 12.71 3.42
N SER A 67 14.69 13.24 3.98
CA SER A 67 14.55 13.36 5.43
C SER A 67 14.19 12.03 6.10
N PHE A 68 14.69 11.83 7.32
CA PHE A 68 14.46 10.58 8.04
C PHE A 68 12.99 10.44 8.42
N ARG A 69 12.37 11.59 8.73
CA ARG A 69 10.94 11.71 8.99
C ARG A 69 10.10 11.20 7.82
N ALA A 70 10.44 11.59 6.58
CA ALA A 70 9.74 11.10 5.38
C ALA A 70 9.86 9.58 5.25
N ALA A 71 11.07 9.03 5.40
CA ALA A 71 11.30 7.59 5.32
C ALA A 71 10.60 6.80 6.43
N PHE A 72 10.67 7.27 7.67
CA PHE A 72 10.04 6.62 8.82
C PHE A 72 8.51 6.67 8.73
N ALA A 73 7.93 7.85 8.48
CA ALA A 73 6.49 8.03 8.39
C ALA A 73 5.91 7.35 7.15
N GLY A 74 6.58 7.42 6.00
CA GLY A 74 6.22 6.62 4.83
C GLY A 74 6.35 5.12 5.10
N GLY A 75 7.32 4.72 5.93
CA GLY A 75 7.58 3.32 6.30
C GLY A 75 6.43 2.68 7.05
N VAL A 76 5.66 3.48 7.79
CA VAL A 76 4.43 3.03 8.48
C VAL A 76 3.46 2.36 7.49
N PHE A 77 3.36 2.86 6.25
CA PHE A 77 2.52 2.24 5.22
C PHE A 77 2.95 0.79 4.94
N PHE A 78 4.24 0.55 4.71
CA PHE A 78 4.74 -0.81 4.46
C PHE A 78 4.64 -1.70 5.71
N THR A 79 4.93 -1.15 6.88
CA THR A 79 4.78 -1.87 8.15
C THR A 79 3.36 -2.34 8.37
N LEU A 80 2.36 -1.47 8.19
CA LEU A 80 0.96 -1.82 8.38
C LEU A 80 0.37 -2.69 7.26
N SER A 81 0.98 -2.68 6.06
CA SER A 81 0.55 -3.52 4.93
C SER A 81 1.35 -4.82 4.85
N ILE A 82 2.40 -4.85 4.03
CA ILE A 82 3.23 -6.04 3.78
C ILE A 82 3.91 -6.55 5.05
N GLY A 83 4.38 -5.64 5.90
CA GLY A 83 5.09 -5.93 7.14
C GLY A 83 4.25 -6.79 8.07
N THR A 84 3.07 -6.29 8.44
CA THR A 84 2.13 -7.02 9.28
C THR A 84 1.71 -8.33 8.63
N GLY A 85 1.51 -8.34 7.31
CA GLY A 85 1.23 -9.56 6.56
C GLY A 85 2.28 -10.65 6.78
N ILE A 86 3.56 -10.31 6.60
CA ILE A 86 4.69 -11.22 6.80
C ILE A 86 4.82 -11.64 8.26
N VAL A 87 4.68 -10.70 9.21
CA VAL A 87 4.74 -10.99 10.65
C VAL A 87 3.66 -12.00 11.05
N LEU A 88 2.41 -11.81 10.60
CA LEU A 88 1.31 -12.72 10.88
C LEU A 88 1.51 -14.08 10.24
N LEU A 89 1.98 -14.14 8.98
CA LEU A 89 2.29 -15.39 8.31
C LEU A 89 3.38 -16.16 9.05
N ALA A 90 4.51 -15.52 9.34
CA ALA A 90 5.62 -16.13 10.06
C ALA A 90 5.20 -16.64 11.44
N PHE A 91 4.51 -15.80 12.22
CA PHE A 91 4.04 -16.18 13.55
C PHE A 91 3.00 -17.30 13.50
N GLY A 92 2.04 -17.21 12.57
CA GLY A 92 1.03 -18.24 12.32
C GLY A 92 1.66 -19.58 11.97
N THR A 93 2.69 -19.59 11.11
CA THR A 93 3.46 -20.79 10.79
C THR A 93 4.10 -21.39 12.04
N VAL A 94 4.71 -20.60 12.92
CA VAL A 94 5.27 -21.12 14.19
C VAL A 94 4.18 -21.76 15.05
N LEU A 95 3.02 -21.12 15.19
CA LEU A 95 1.91 -21.66 15.98
C LEU A 95 1.38 -22.98 15.41
N LEU A 96 1.20 -23.07 14.09
CA LEU A 96 0.75 -24.29 13.41
C LEU A 96 1.77 -25.42 13.58
N LEU A 97 3.06 -25.13 13.39
CA LEU A 97 4.13 -26.11 13.53
C LEU A 97 4.35 -26.56 14.99
N GLN A 98 4.06 -25.70 15.97
CA GLN A 98 4.08 -26.05 17.39
C GLN A 98 2.89 -26.94 17.79
N ALA A 99 1.78 -26.91 17.05
CA ALA A 99 0.64 -27.81 17.26
C ALA A 99 0.88 -29.23 16.71
N VAL A 100 1.83 -29.40 15.78
CA VAL A 100 2.21 -30.73 15.25
C VAL A 100 2.99 -31.52 16.30
N LYS A 101 2.66 -32.81 16.45
CA LYS A 101 3.34 -33.72 17.39
C LYS A 101 4.87 -33.71 17.16
N PRO A 102 5.69 -33.67 18.23
CA PRO A 102 7.14 -33.69 18.10
C PRO A 102 7.61 -35.01 17.46
N GLY A 103 8.59 -34.93 16.54
CA GLY A 103 9.12 -36.10 15.84
C GLY A 103 9.49 -35.80 14.39
N ALA A 104 9.51 -36.85 13.55
CA ALA A 104 9.78 -36.74 12.11
C ALA A 104 8.78 -35.83 11.40
N CYS A 105 7.48 -35.93 11.71
CA CYS A 105 6.44 -35.10 11.09
C CYS A 105 6.66 -33.60 11.35
N ARG A 106 7.07 -33.20 12.55
CA ARG A 106 7.36 -31.78 12.84
C ARG A 106 8.58 -31.29 12.06
N ARG A 107 9.65 -32.11 11.95
CA ARG A 107 10.83 -31.77 11.15
C ARG A 107 10.48 -31.62 9.67
N ALA A 108 9.69 -32.55 9.12
CA ALA A 108 9.19 -32.47 7.75
C ALA A 108 8.32 -31.22 7.54
N ALA A 109 7.44 -30.88 8.49
CA ALA A 109 6.60 -29.69 8.39
C ALA A 109 7.43 -28.38 8.44
N TRP A 110 8.48 -28.31 9.26
CA TRP A 110 9.44 -27.20 9.23
C TRP A 110 10.18 -27.10 7.90
N ALA A 111 10.66 -28.23 7.37
CA ALA A 111 11.31 -28.24 6.06
C ALA A 111 10.36 -27.78 4.95
N GLY A 112 9.11 -28.25 4.96
CA GLY A 112 8.07 -27.81 4.03
C GLY A 112 7.79 -26.31 4.13
N ALA A 113 7.70 -25.76 5.35
CA ALA A 113 7.53 -24.32 5.56
C ALA A 113 8.70 -23.49 5.00
N VAL A 114 9.94 -23.96 5.17
CA VAL A 114 11.13 -23.32 4.58
C VAL A 114 11.08 -23.37 3.05
N VAL A 115 10.73 -24.51 2.46
CA VAL A 115 10.60 -24.66 1.00
C VAL A 115 9.54 -23.71 0.45
N VAL A 116 8.37 -23.64 1.08
CA VAL A 116 7.31 -22.69 0.70
C VAL A 116 7.82 -21.24 0.82
N TRP A 117 8.58 -20.92 1.87
CA TRP A 117 9.12 -19.58 2.04
C TRP A 117 10.15 -19.20 0.96
N LEU A 118 11.05 -20.12 0.62
CA LEU A 118 11.99 -19.96 -0.49
C LEU A 118 11.23 -19.80 -1.82
N ALA A 119 10.15 -20.54 -2.03
CA ALA A 119 9.30 -20.38 -3.22
C ALA A 119 8.66 -18.99 -3.29
N ILE A 120 8.23 -18.40 -2.17
CA ILE A 120 7.71 -17.02 -2.11
C ILE A 120 8.82 -16.01 -2.46
N ILE A 121 10.04 -16.20 -1.96
CA ILE A 121 11.19 -15.34 -2.30
C ILE A 121 11.51 -15.44 -3.80
N MET A 122 11.56 -16.66 -4.35
CA MET A 122 11.79 -16.87 -5.78
C MET A 122 10.70 -16.24 -6.64
N TRP A 123 9.42 -16.45 -6.27
CA TRP A 123 8.29 -15.82 -6.93
C TRP A 123 8.38 -14.29 -6.87
N GLY A 124 8.71 -13.72 -5.71
CA GLY A 124 8.89 -12.29 -5.53
C GLY A 124 9.93 -11.68 -6.47
N ASN A 125 10.92 -12.46 -6.90
CA ASN A 125 12.02 -12.06 -7.78
C ASN A 125 11.92 -12.62 -9.21
N ALA A 126 10.79 -13.22 -9.60
CA ALA A 126 10.62 -13.84 -10.91
C ALA A 126 10.73 -12.86 -12.10
N ASN A 127 10.46 -11.57 -11.87
CA ASN A 127 10.58 -10.51 -12.89
C ASN A 127 11.88 -9.68 -12.72
N GLY A 128 12.90 -10.25 -12.07
CA GLY A 128 14.11 -9.56 -11.69
C GLY A 128 14.20 -9.31 -10.18
N VAL A 129 15.41 -8.97 -9.71
CA VAL A 129 15.68 -8.84 -8.28
C VAL A 129 14.99 -7.59 -7.73
N CYS A 130 14.01 -7.79 -6.85
CA CYS A 130 13.34 -6.73 -6.10
C CYS A 130 13.95 -6.66 -4.70
N TYR A 131 14.97 -5.81 -4.53
CA TYR A 131 15.66 -5.64 -3.24
C TYR A 131 14.71 -5.28 -2.08
N PRO A 132 13.72 -4.37 -2.24
CA PRO A 132 12.76 -4.08 -1.18
C PRO A 132 12.03 -5.33 -0.70
N LEU A 133 11.32 -6.03 -1.59
CA LEU A 133 10.54 -7.21 -1.26
C LEU A 133 11.41 -8.31 -0.63
N THR A 134 12.61 -8.51 -1.17
CA THR A 134 13.56 -9.49 -0.64
C THR A 134 14.00 -9.13 0.78
N ALA A 135 14.27 -7.86 1.08
CA ALA A 135 14.60 -7.42 2.44
C ALA A 135 13.47 -7.74 3.44
N PHE A 136 12.22 -7.48 3.07
CA PHE A 136 11.05 -7.84 3.88
C PHE A 136 10.97 -9.35 4.12
N LEU A 137 11.12 -10.16 3.07
CA LEU A 137 10.96 -11.62 3.15
C LEU A 137 12.16 -12.34 3.78
N VAL A 138 13.34 -11.73 3.82
CA VAL A 138 14.54 -12.35 4.40
C VAL A 138 14.74 -11.93 5.85
N VAL A 139 14.43 -10.69 6.23
CA VAL A 139 14.74 -10.17 7.57
C VAL A 139 13.62 -10.46 8.58
N ILE A 140 12.37 -10.18 8.22
CA ILE A 140 11.24 -10.22 9.16
C ILE A 140 10.93 -11.65 9.64
N PRO A 141 10.77 -12.67 8.76
CA PRO A 141 10.36 -14.00 9.20
C PRO A 141 11.34 -14.65 10.16
N PRO A 142 12.67 -14.69 9.91
CA PRO A 142 13.61 -15.24 10.88
C PRO A 142 13.55 -14.53 12.23
N ALA A 143 13.47 -13.19 12.25
CA ALA A 143 13.35 -12.42 13.48
C ALA A 143 12.08 -12.79 14.27
N VAL A 144 10.93 -12.88 13.60
CA VAL A 144 9.65 -13.25 14.21
C VAL A 144 9.67 -14.71 14.68
N VAL A 145 10.21 -15.63 13.88
CA VAL A 145 10.32 -17.05 14.23
C VAL A 145 11.21 -17.23 15.47
N LEU A 146 12.37 -16.59 15.51
CA LEU A 146 13.27 -16.63 16.66
C LEU A 146 12.59 -16.07 17.92
N ALA A 147 11.96 -14.90 17.84
CA ALA A 147 11.23 -14.31 18.95
C ALA A 147 10.07 -15.20 19.43
N ALA A 148 9.30 -15.77 18.50
CA ALA A 148 8.22 -16.69 18.80
C ALA A 148 8.72 -17.96 19.51
N LEU A 149 9.81 -18.56 19.04
CA LEU A 149 10.41 -19.74 19.67
C LEU A 149 11.00 -19.42 21.04
N GLN A 150 11.69 -18.28 21.19
CA GLN A 150 12.33 -17.87 22.45
C GLN A 150 11.31 -17.54 23.54
N TRP A 151 10.21 -16.87 23.17
CA TRP A 151 9.17 -16.45 24.13
C TRP A 151 8.02 -17.47 24.26
N SER A 152 8.06 -18.58 23.52
CA SER A 152 6.96 -19.55 23.53
C SER A 152 6.76 -20.16 24.93
N PRO A 153 5.54 -20.05 25.51
CA PRO A 153 5.23 -20.71 26.77
C PRO A 153 5.17 -22.24 26.62
N LEU A 154 5.07 -22.77 25.40
CA LEU A 154 5.05 -24.21 25.11
C LEU A 154 6.41 -24.88 25.35
N ARG A 155 7.49 -24.12 25.52
CA ARG A 155 8.80 -24.62 25.96
C ARG A 155 8.75 -25.23 27.37
N HIS A 156 7.74 -24.88 28.17
CA HIS A 156 7.58 -25.29 29.58
C HIS A 156 6.54 -26.42 29.79
N GLY A 157 6.31 -27.28 28.80
CA GLY A 157 5.76 -28.63 29.04
C GLY A 157 4.23 -28.82 28.97
N ILE A 158 3.43 -27.83 28.59
CA ILE A 158 1.95 -27.98 28.51
C ILE A 158 1.51 -28.00 27.04
N ARG A 159 1.10 -29.18 26.55
CA ARG A 159 0.88 -29.48 25.13
C ARG A 159 -0.48 -29.11 24.54
N ALA A 160 -1.47 -28.71 25.35
CA ALA A 160 -2.79 -28.44 24.82
C ALA A 160 -2.96 -26.95 24.47
N LEU A 161 -3.12 -26.63 23.19
CA LEU A 161 -3.80 -25.40 22.81
C LEU A 161 -5.26 -25.54 23.28
N PRO A 162 -5.73 -24.77 24.28
CA PRO A 162 -7.07 -24.96 24.80
C PRO A 162 -8.10 -24.69 23.68
N TRP A 163 -9.06 -25.60 23.51
CA TRP A 163 -10.19 -25.55 22.56
C TRP A 163 -10.90 -24.17 22.49
N ARG A 164 -10.87 -23.39 23.58
CA ARG A 164 -11.33 -21.99 23.61
C ARG A 164 -10.62 -21.06 22.60
N LYS A 165 -9.43 -21.42 22.08
CA LYS A 165 -8.73 -20.66 21.03
C LYS A 165 -9.30 -20.90 19.63
N SER A 166 -10.01 -22.01 19.40
CA SER A 166 -10.70 -22.28 18.12
C SER A 166 -11.84 -21.29 17.85
N ILE A 167 -12.43 -20.72 18.91
CA ILE A 167 -13.46 -19.66 18.79
C ILE A 167 -12.90 -18.40 18.11
N HIS A 168 -11.66 -18.00 18.40
CA HIS A 168 -11.07 -16.83 17.74
C HIS A 168 -10.76 -17.09 16.26
N VAL A 169 -10.32 -18.31 15.93
CA VAL A 169 -10.13 -18.73 14.54
C VAL A 169 -11.47 -18.72 13.80
N PHE A 170 -12.55 -19.20 14.43
CA PHE A 170 -13.90 -19.14 13.89
C PHE A 170 -14.38 -17.70 13.64
N PHE A 171 -14.19 -16.78 14.59
CA PHE A 171 -14.53 -15.36 14.38
C PHE A 171 -13.69 -14.69 13.29
N VAL A 172 -12.42 -15.06 13.15
CA VAL A 172 -11.57 -14.58 12.04
C VAL A 172 -12.10 -15.11 10.70
N VAL A 173 -12.49 -16.38 10.62
CA VAL A 173 -13.07 -16.95 9.39
C VAL A 173 -14.39 -16.27 9.05
N ILE A 174 -15.28 -16.05 10.02
CA ILE A 174 -16.52 -15.28 9.81
C ILE A 174 -16.20 -13.86 9.34
N LEU A 175 -15.25 -13.18 9.98
CA LEU A 175 -14.84 -11.84 9.59
C LEU A 175 -14.35 -11.82 8.14
N LEU A 176 -13.51 -12.78 7.73
CA LEU A 176 -13.05 -12.91 6.35
C LEU A 176 -14.20 -13.15 5.38
N CYS A 177 -15.16 -14.02 5.72
CA CYS A 177 -16.34 -14.31 4.90
C CYS A 177 -17.30 -13.12 4.80
N VAL A 178 -17.45 -12.32 5.85
CA VAL A 178 -18.29 -11.11 5.86
C VAL A 178 -17.59 -9.93 5.19
N TRP A 179 -16.26 -9.84 5.32
CA TRP A 179 -15.47 -8.75 4.76
C TRP A 179 -15.23 -8.92 3.26
N ALA A 180 -14.97 -10.15 2.78
CA ALA A 180 -14.65 -10.40 1.37
C ALA A 180 -15.70 -9.86 0.38
N PRO A 181 -17.03 -9.97 0.62
CA PRO A 181 -18.05 -9.36 -0.24
C PRO A 181 -18.12 -7.83 -0.13
N GLN A 182 -17.71 -7.24 1.00
CA GLN A 182 -17.79 -5.81 1.28
C GLN A 182 -16.58 -5.01 0.80
N VAL A 183 -15.51 -5.67 0.32
CA VAL A 183 -14.39 -5.00 -0.36
C VAL A 183 -14.88 -4.48 -1.71
N ASN A 184 -15.59 -3.36 -1.69
CA ASN A 184 -15.97 -2.61 -2.87
C ASN A 184 -14.96 -1.49 -3.13
N LYS A 185 -15.04 -0.86 -4.32
CA LYS A 185 -14.14 0.24 -4.71
C LYS A 185 -14.28 1.50 -3.84
N ASN A 186 -15.38 1.63 -3.11
CA ASN A 186 -15.71 2.81 -2.32
C ASN A 186 -15.39 2.66 -0.83
N LEU A 187 -15.05 1.47 -0.35
CA LEU A 187 -14.86 1.16 1.07
C LEU A 187 -13.87 2.11 1.74
N PHE A 188 -12.75 2.41 1.08
CA PHE A 188 -11.77 3.36 1.58
C PHE A 188 -12.31 4.79 1.65
N LEU A 189 -13.05 5.22 0.61
CA LEU A 189 -13.70 6.53 0.60
C LEU A 189 -14.75 6.62 1.70
N ASP A 190 -15.50 5.55 1.92
CA ASP A 190 -16.56 5.52 2.92
C ASP A 190 -15.98 5.50 4.33
N ILE A 191 -14.94 4.71 4.61
CA ILE A 191 -14.21 4.77 5.90
C ILE A 191 -13.64 6.17 6.11
N LYS A 192 -13.01 6.77 5.10
CA LYS A 192 -12.43 8.10 5.20
C LYS A 192 -13.50 9.15 5.51
N ASP A 193 -14.56 9.18 4.72
CA ASP A 193 -15.57 10.23 4.77
C ASP A 193 -16.48 10.08 6.00
N ASN A 194 -16.74 8.84 6.43
CA ASN A 194 -17.66 8.55 7.53
C ASN A 194 -16.97 8.36 8.89
N LEU A 195 -15.76 7.81 8.94
CA LEU A 195 -15.09 7.53 10.22
C LEU A 195 -13.98 8.53 10.52
N LEU A 196 -13.17 8.88 9.52
CA LEU A 196 -11.94 9.64 9.74
C LEU A 196 -12.18 11.16 9.71
N LEU A 197 -12.77 11.70 8.65
CA LEU A 197 -12.98 13.14 8.50
C LEU A 197 -13.86 13.81 9.57
N PRO A 198 -14.85 13.14 10.19
CA PRO A 198 -15.67 13.77 11.23
C PRO A 198 -14.93 13.98 12.56
N THR A 199 -13.81 13.31 12.79
CA THR A 199 -13.10 13.36 14.07
C THR A 199 -11.74 14.06 13.91
N ARG A 200 -11.32 14.83 14.93
CA ARG A 200 -9.98 15.42 14.97
C ARG A 200 -8.86 14.36 14.82
N PRO A 201 -8.87 13.23 15.58
CA PRO A 201 -7.86 12.20 15.39
C PRO A 201 -7.90 11.59 13.98
N GLY A 202 -9.10 11.33 13.43
CA GLY A 202 -9.23 10.79 12.08
C GLY A 202 -8.75 11.75 10.98
N THR A 203 -8.99 13.06 11.14
CA THR A 203 -8.41 14.08 10.26
C THR A 203 -6.88 14.10 10.33
N GLY A 204 -6.31 13.89 11.53
CA GLY A 204 -4.87 13.69 11.71
C GLY A 204 -4.33 12.49 10.92
N VAL A 205 -5.05 11.36 10.93
CA VAL A 205 -4.71 10.16 10.14
C VAL A 205 -4.79 10.44 8.64
N VAL A 206 -5.82 11.15 8.18
CA VAL A 206 -5.98 11.52 6.77
C VAL A 206 -4.86 12.46 6.30
N ASN A 207 -4.53 13.46 7.11
CA ASN A 207 -3.43 14.37 6.81
C ASN A 207 -2.08 13.64 6.80
N PHE A 208 -1.86 12.72 7.75
CA PHE A 208 -0.68 11.86 7.75
C PHE A 208 -0.63 11.00 6.48
N TYR A 209 -1.73 10.35 6.12
CA TYR A 209 -1.85 9.54 4.93
C TYR A 209 -1.48 10.34 3.68
N TYR A 210 -2.11 11.49 3.43
CA TYR A 210 -1.83 12.29 2.23
C TYR A 210 -0.42 12.90 2.24
N ARG A 211 0.13 13.26 3.40
CA ARG A 211 1.48 13.81 3.51
C ARG A 211 2.59 12.79 3.24
N TYR A 212 2.37 11.52 3.60
CA TYR A 212 3.44 10.51 3.57
C TYR A 212 3.22 9.36 2.58
N THR A 213 2.08 9.29 1.87
CA THR A 213 1.84 8.22 0.88
C THR A 213 2.62 8.37 -0.40
N LEU A 214 3.09 9.57 -0.74
CA LEU A 214 3.88 9.80 -1.94
C LEU A 214 5.16 8.95 -1.96
N PHE A 215 5.88 8.87 -0.84
CA PHE A 215 7.14 8.13 -0.73
C PHE A 215 7.00 6.62 -1.02
N PRO A 216 6.11 5.87 -0.33
CA PRO A 216 5.90 4.46 -0.65
C PRO A 216 5.26 4.25 -2.02
N ALA A 217 4.41 5.17 -2.49
CA ALA A 217 3.83 5.06 -3.84
C ALA A 217 4.92 5.14 -4.91
N GLU A 218 5.86 6.07 -4.79
CA GLU A 218 6.95 6.23 -5.75
C GLU A 218 7.87 5.01 -5.79
N LEU A 219 8.12 4.38 -4.63
CA LEU A 219 8.85 3.11 -4.59
C LEU A 219 8.15 2.02 -5.41
N LEU A 220 6.82 1.96 -5.41
CA LEU A 220 6.04 0.88 -6.05
C LEU A 220 5.78 1.08 -7.55
N LYS A 221 5.71 2.34 -8.01
CA LYS A 221 5.29 2.66 -9.39
C LYS A 221 6.19 2.01 -10.45
N PRO A 222 5.60 1.37 -11.48
CA PRO A 222 6.34 0.98 -12.68
C PRO A 222 6.76 2.22 -13.46
N PHE A 223 7.76 2.07 -14.34
CA PHE A 223 8.31 3.15 -15.17
C PHE A 223 7.23 4.00 -15.87
N ALA A 224 6.28 3.37 -16.55
CA ALA A 224 5.22 4.09 -17.27
C ALA A 224 4.22 4.85 -16.37
N ALA A 225 4.20 4.58 -15.06
CA ALA A 225 3.29 5.24 -14.11
C ALA A 225 3.99 6.33 -13.27
N ARG A 226 5.31 6.54 -13.45
CA ARG A 226 6.04 7.62 -12.80
C ARG A 226 5.77 8.93 -13.52
N GLN A 227 5.81 10.01 -12.76
CA GLN A 227 5.64 11.37 -13.29
C GLN A 227 6.94 11.90 -13.92
N VAL A 228 8.09 11.45 -13.41
CA VAL A 228 9.42 11.84 -13.88
C VAL A 228 10.18 10.56 -14.15
N ASN A 229 10.52 10.32 -15.42
CA ASN A 229 11.45 9.29 -15.83
C ASN A 229 12.74 9.95 -16.33
N THR A 230 13.86 9.27 -16.16
CA THR A 230 15.17 9.79 -16.58
C THR A 230 15.76 8.94 -17.70
N PHE A 231 16.48 9.55 -18.63
CA PHE A 231 17.19 8.83 -19.68
C PHE A 231 18.60 9.36 -19.92
N ALA A 232 19.47 8.48 -20.39
CA ALA A 232 20.78 8.82 -20.93
C ALA A 232 20.94 8.21 -22.33
N ILE A 233 21.69 8.87 -23.20
CA ILE A 233 22.01 8.39 -24.55
C ILE A 233 23.49 8.03 -24.57
N GLU A 234 23.82 6.85 -25.09
CA GLU A 234 25.19 6.37 -25.24
C GLU A 234 25.45 5.87 -26.67
N GLY A 235 26.65 6.13 -27.19
CA GLY A 235 27.09 5.60 -28.49
C GLY A 235 26.37 6.22 -29.70
N VAL A 236 25.93 7.48 -29.60
CA VAL A 236 25.35 8.24 -30.72
C VAL A 236 26.30 9.37 -31.08
N ASP A 237 27.04 9.23 -32.18
CA ASP A 237 28.01 10.23 -32.63
C ASP A 237 27.37 11.38 -33.45
N ASP A 238 26.12 11.20 -33.90
CA ASP A 238 25.38 12.19 -34.69
C ASP A 238 24.44 13.04 -33.81
N ILE A 239 24.80 14.32 -33.66
CA ILE A 239 24.05 15.34 -32.92
C ILE A 239 22.59 15.42 -33.37
N ARG A 240 22.31 15.20 -34.66
CA ARG A 240 20.94 15.27 -35.18
C ARG A 240 20.09 14.10 -34.67
N THR A 241 20.66 12.90 -34.70
CA THR A 241 20.03 11.70 -34.14
C THR A 241 19.83 11.83 -32.63
N GLU A 242 20.81 12.36 -31.91
CA GLU A 242 20.74 12.56 -30.46
C GLU A 242 19.60 13.51 -30.07
N LYS A 243 19.52 14.69 -30.71
CA LYS A 243 18.41 15.65 -30.50
C LYS A 243 17.04 15.07 -30.87
N GLU A 244 16.98 14.18 -31.84
CA GLU A 244 15.73 13.51 -32.19
C GLU A 244 15.28 12.55 -31.10
N PHE A 245 16.19 11.77 -30.52
CA PHE A 245 15.89 10.93 -29.36
C PHE A 245 15.43 11.76 -28.18
N GLU A 246 16.15 12.83 -27.87
CA GLU A 246 15.81 13.75 -26.80
C GLU A 246 14.38 14.29 -26.98
N ASN A 247 14.05 14.80 -28.17
CA ASN A 247 12.71 15.29 -28.47
C ASN A 247 11.64 14.20 -28.29
N LEU A 248 11.86 12.98 -28.80
CA LEU A 248 10.90 11.88 -28.68
C LEU A 248 10.67 11.47 -27.22
N LEU A 249 11.74 11.43 -26.42
CA LEU A 249 11.70 11.03 -25.02
C LEU A 249 11.08 12.11 -24.13
N LEU A 250 11.40 13.38 -24.37
CA LEU A 250 10.80 14.52 -23.69
C LEU A 250 9.27 14.58 -23.90
N HIS A 251 8.79 14.32 -25.11
CA HIS A 251 7.36 14.22 -25.40
C HIS A 251 6.65 13.09 -24.63
N ASN A 252 7.41 12.12 -24.09
CA ASN A 252 6.90 11.02 -23.28
C ASN A 252 7.32 11.13 -21.81
N ASN A 253 7.55 12.35 -21.30
CA ASN A 253 7.90 12.66 -19.90
C ASN A 253 9.18 11.94 -19.40
N CYS A 254 10.13 11.71 -20.30
CA CYS A 254 11.46 11.22 -19.97
C CYS A 254 12.45 12.37 -20.12
N PHE A 255 13.26 12.64 -19.09
CA PHE A 255 14.16 13.80 -19.01
C PHE A 255 15.62 13.37 -19.09
N PRO A 256 16.48 14.15 -19.78
CA PRO A 256 17.88 13.81 -19.94
C PRO A 256 18.64 13.96 -18.62
N VAL A 257 19.55 13.01 -18.37
CA VAL A 257 20.53 13.07 -17.29
C VAL A 257 21.92 12.75 -17.85
N ALA A 258 22.94 13.45 -17.36
CA ALA A 258 24.31 13.30 -17.84
C ALA A 258 24.96 11.97 -17.42
N ASP A 259 24.61 11.47 -16.23
CA ASP A 259 25.14 10.21 -15.69
C ASP A 259 24.21 9.03 -16.05
N PRO A 260 24.67 8.06 -16.87
CA PRO A 260 23.91 6.86 -17.19
C PRO A 260 23.56 5.99 -15.97
N ALA A 261 24.32 6.07 -14.87
CA ALA A 261 24.04 5.33 -13.66
C ALA A 261 22.80 5.85 -12.91
N LEU A 262 22.43 7.11 -13.14
CA LEU A 262 21.22 7.73 -12.57
C LEU A 262 20.00 7.58 -13.48
N ALA A 263 20.19 7.20 -14.74
CA ALA A 263 19.13 7.07 -15.73
C ALA A 263 18.27 5.81 -15.50
N ASP A 264 16.94 5.98 -15.58
CA ASP A 264 16.00 4.85 -15.60
C ASP A 264 16.00 4.11 -16.95
N LEU A 265 16.43 4.79 -18.02
CA LEU A 265 16.50 4.28 -19.37
C LEU A 265 17.81 4.70 -20.04
N VAL A 266 18.62 3.75 -20.49
CA VAL A 266 19.79 4.04 -21.32
C VAL A 266 19.50 3.61 -22.75
N VAL A 267 19.56 4.57 -23.67
CA VAL A 267 19.36 4.37 -25.10
C VAL A 267 20.73 4.22 -25.76
N ARG A 268 20.99 3.04 -26.33
CA ARG A 268 22.19 2.76 -27.12
C ARG A 268 21.84 2.56 -28.58
N LYS A 269 22.61 3.18 -29.47
CA LYS A 269 22.52 2.95 -30.91
C LYS A 269 23.70 2.11 -31.38
N ASP A 270 23.40 1.05 -32.12
CA ASP A 270 24.40 0.22 -32.80
C ASP A 270 23.96 0.05 -34.26
N GLY A 271 24.54 0.86 -35.15
CA GLY A 271 24.11 0.97 -36.54
C GLY A 271 22.64 1.40 -36.66
N ASN A 272 21.80 0.50 -37.18
CA ASN A 272 20.35 0.72 -37.34
C ASN A 272 19.52 0.18 -36.16
N ARG A 273 20.16 -0.47 -35.18
CA ARG A 273 19.48 -1.02 -33.99
C ARG A 273 19.57 -0.05 -32.83
N ILE A 274 18.48 0.04 -32.10
CA ILE A 274 18.34 0.81 -30.89
C ILE A 274 18.03 -0.16 -29.77
N THR A 275 18.83 -0.08 -28.72
CA THR A 275 18.66 -0.89 -27.53
C THR A 275 18.26 0.01 -26.38
N LEU A 276 17.09 -0.24 -25.82
CA LEU A 276 16.61 0.33 -24.57
C LEU A 276 17.06 -0.60 -23.44
N SER A 277 17.90 -0.07 -22.54
CA SER A 277 18.50 -0.83 -21.46
C SER A 277 18.19 -0.25 -20.09
N HIS A 278 18.17 -1.13 -19.08
CA HIS A 278 18.01 -0.80 -17.66
C HIS A 278 19.08 -1.57 -16.89
N ASP A 279 19.85 -0.91 -16.03
CA ASP A 279 20.99 -1.51 -15.31
C ASP A 279 21.93 -2.32 -16.23
N LEU A 280 22.32 -1.73 -17.36
CA LEU A 280 23.19 -2.35 -18.39
C LEU A 280 22.60 -3.60 -19.09
N LYS A 281 21.37 -4.00 -18.77
CA LYS A 281 20.70 -5.14 -19.42
C LYS A 281 19.84 -4.66 -20.59
N PRO A 282 19.99 -5.23 -21.80
CA PRO A 282 19.12 -4.92 -22.92
C PRO A 282 17.72 -5.46 -22.66
N VAL A 283 16.70 -4.59 -22.69
CA VAL A 283 15.30 -4.95 -22.40
C VAL A 283 14.46 -4.94 -23.66
N VAL A 284 14.61 -3.92 -24.50
CA VAL A 284 13.90 -3.80 -25.79
C VAL A 284 14.89 -3.44 -26.87
N VAL A 285 14.88 -4.21 -27.96
CA VAL A 285 15.65 -3.91 -29.18
C VAL A 285 14.67 -3.58 -30.28
N THR A 286 14.87 -2.45 -30.95
CA THR A 286 14.05 -1.96 -32.06
C THR A 286 14.92 -1.24 -33.09
N ASP A 287 14.35 -0.80 -34.19
CA ASP A 287 15.02 0.03 -35.20
C ASP A 287 14.57 1.50 -35.08
N MET A 288 15.27 2.42 -35.74
CA MET A 288 14.94 3.85 -35.65
C MET A 288 13.56 4.18 -36.20
N ALA A 289 13.15 3.53 -37.29
CA ALA A 289 11.82 3.73 -37.87
C ALA A 289 10.70 3.27 -36.92
N GLY A 290 10.85 2.10 -36.31
CA GLY A 290 9.90 1.56 -35.34
C GLY A 290 9.86 2.37 -34.04
N PHE A 291 11.01 2.84 -33.56
CA PHE A 291 11.07 3.67 -32.36
C PHE A 291 10.37 5.03 -32.57
N ARG A 292 10.61 5.70 -33.71
CA ARG A 292 9.95 6.97 -34.05
C ARG A 292 8.43 6.83 -34.16
N ARG A 293 7.96 5.77 -34.81
CA ARG A 293 6.53 5.58 -35.08
C ARG A 293 5.75 5.12 -33.86
N PHE A 294 6.38 4.39 -32.94
CA PHE A 294 5.71 3.73 -31.83
C PHE A 294 6.41 3.95 -30.48
N THR A 295 6.99 5.14 -30.24
CA THR A 295 7.77 5.46 -29.04
C THR A 295 7.03 5.09 -27.76
N ALA A 296 5.79 5.55 -27.58
CA ALA A 296 4.99 5.26 -26.40
C ALA A 296 4.74 3.76 -26.19
N ALA A 297 4.49 3.01 -27.27
CA ALA A 297 4.28 1.56 -27.18
C ALA A 297 5.57 0.82 -26.82
N GLN A 298 6.72 1.26 -27.35
CA GLN A 298 8.03 0.71 -27.00
C GLN A 298 8.40 1.02 -25.54
N LEU A 299 8.12 2.23 -25.05
CA LEU A 299 8.31 2.60 -23.65
C LEU A 299 7.38 1.81 -22.71
N LEU A 300 6.15 1.53 -23.13
CA LEU A 300 5.25 0.66 -22.36
C LEU A 300 5.75 -0.79 -22.32
N LYS A 301 6.26 -1.30 -23.45
CA LYS A 301 6.88 -2.63 -23.52
C LYS A 301 8.12 -2.71 -22.63
N PHE A 302 8.97 -1.68 -22.69
CA PHE A 302 10.12 -1.51 -21.81
C PHE A 302 9.68 -1.52 -20.35
N SER A 303 8.71 -0.68 -19.98
CA SER A 303 8.19 -0.59 -18.62
C SER A 303 7.65 -1.93 -18.10
N LYS A 304 6.99 -2.74 -18.93
CA LYS A 304 6.48 -4.05 -18.49
C LYS A 304 7.61 -5.06 -18.30
N ALA A 305 8.62 -5.01 -19.15
CA ALA A 305 9.74 -5.93 -19.13
C ALA A 305 10.79 -5.59 -18.04
N SER A 306 10.94 -4.32 -17.65
CA SER A 306 11.84 -3.87 -16.59
C SER A 306 11.21 -3.82 -15.19
N ASP A 307 9.91 -4.15 -15.05
CA ASP A 307 9.17 -4.02 -13.79
C ASP A 307 9.40 -5.19 -12.82
N SER A 308 10.56 -5.18 -12.18
CA SER A 308 10.90 -6.11 -11.07
C SER A 308 9.99 -5.96 -9.85
N LYS A 309 9.26 -4.84 -9.74
CA LYS A 309 8.41 -4.50 -8.58
C LYS A 309 6.96 -4.98 -8.72
N SER A 310 6.61 -5.61 -9.84
CA SER A 310 5.25 -6.11 -10.11
C SER A 310 4.74 -7.05 -9.01
N ASN A 311 5.56 -8.01 -8.58
CA ASN A 311 5.16 -8.97 -7.55
C ASN A 311 5.12 -8.33 -6.15
N PHE A 312 5.99 -7.34 -5.89
CA PHE A 312 5.93 -6.54 -4.67
C PHE A 312 4.60 -5.77 -4.56
N ARG A 313 4.12 -5.16 -5.65
CA ARG A 313 2.79 -4.52 -5.68
C ARG A 313 1.66 -5.51 -5.44
N LYS A 314 1.65 -6.64 -6.15
CA LYS A 314 0.62 -7.69 -6.00
C LYS A 314 0.56 -8.19 -4.57
N PHE A 315 1.72 -8.44 -3.96
CA PHE A 315 1.80 -8.93 -2.59
C PHE A 315 1.39 -7.87 -1.56
N THR A 316 1.79 -6.61 -1.74
CA THR A 316 1.32 -5.50 -0.89
C THR A 316 -0.20 -5.35 -0.96
N LYS A 317 -0.79 -5.42 -2.16
CA LYS A 317 -2.24 -5.40 -2.35
C LYS A 317 -2.91 -6.58 -1.65
N PHE A 318 -2.37 -7.79 -1.80
CA PHE A 318 -2.86 -8.98 -1.10
C PHE A 318 -2.86 -8.77 0.43
N CYS A 319 -1.76 -8.27 1.00
CA CYS A 319 -1.69 -7.97 2.43
C CYS A 319 -2.70 -6.90 2.85
N LEU A 320 -2.86 -5.84 2.07
CA LEU A 320 -3.81 -4.77 2.37
C LEU A 320 -5.26 -5.26 2.31
N THR A 321 -5.61 -6.11 1.33
CA THR A 321 -6.97 -6.62 1.16
C THR A 321 -7.35 -7.64 2.23
N TRP A 322 -6.46 -8.59 2.54
CA TRP A 322 -6.81 -9.74 3.37
C TRP A 322 -6.33 -9.62 4.82
N LEU A 323 -5.14 -9.06 5.03
CA LEU A 323 -4.49 -9.05 6.35
C LEU A 323 -4.78 -7.75 7.12
N ALA A 324 -4.91 -6.60 6.46
CA ALA A 324 -5.20 -5.35 7.16
C ALA A 324 -6.53 -5.36 7.95
N PRO A 325 -7.65 -5.90 7.43
CA PRO A 325 -8.90 -6.01 8.19
C PRO A 325 -8.75 -6.92 9.41
N MET A 326 -8.00 -8.01 9.28
CA MET A 326 -7.70 -8.94 10.36
C MET A 326 -6.90 -8.26 11.47
N VAL A 327 -5.91 -7.43 11.11
CA VAL A 327 -5.12 -6.63 12.05
C VAL A 327 -5.98 -5.61 12.76
N LEU A 328 -6.81 -4.87 12.02
CA LEU A 328 -7.74 -3.90 12.59
C LEU A 328 -8.69 -4.58 13.59
N TYR A 329 -9.24 -5.73 13.23
CA TYR A 329 -10.07 -6.52 14.12
C TYR A 329 -9.32 -6.94 15.38
N PHE A 330 -8.10 -7.48 15.27
CA PHE A 330 -7.32 -7.85 16.45
C PHE A 330 -6.93 -6.65 17.30
N ALA A 331 -6.65 -5.49 16.70
CA ALA A 331 -6.35 -4.27 17.43
C ALA A 331 -7.57 -3.79 18.22
N VAL A 332 -8.74 -3.75 17.58
CA VAL A 332 -10.02 -3.42 18.22
C VAL A 332 -10.35 -4.43 19.32
N PHE A 333 -10.27 -5.73 19.02
CA PHE A 333 -10.50 -6.80 19.97
C PHE A 333 -9.54 -6.72 21.16
N ALA A 334 -8.24 -6.47 20.93
CA ALA A 334 -7.26 -6.31 21.99
C ALA A 334 -7.56 -5.07 22.84
N PHE A 335 -7.84 -3.92 22.22
CA PHE A 335 -8.22 -2.70 22.92
C PHE A 335 -9.42 -2.94 23.84
N PHE A 336 -10.49 -3.51 23.31
CA PHE A 336 -11.70 -3.81 24.07
C PHE A 336 -11.60 -5.03 24.99
N SER A 337 -10.56 -5.87 24.88
CA SER A 337 -10.33 -6.96 25.83
C SER A 337 -9.43 -6.52 26.99
N ILE A 338 -8.49 -5.60 26.73
CA ILE A 338 -7.53 -5.09 27.71
C ILE A 338 -8.19 -4.01 28.59
N MET A 339 -8.93 -3.07 27.99
CA MET A 339 -9.59 -1.98 28.73
C MET A 339 -10.54 -2.50 29.83
N PRO A 340 -11.47 -3.42 29.55
CA PRO A 340 -12.32 -4.00 30.59
C PRO A 340 -11.57 -5.05 31.41
N GLY A 341 -10.58 -5.75 30.85
CA GLY A 341 -9.76 -6.70 31.60
C GLY A 341 -8.96 -6.08 32.76
N LEU A 342 -8.80 -4.76 32.77
CA LEU A 342 -8.26 -4.01 33.92
C LEU A 342 -9.25 -3.87 35.09
N PHE A 343 -10.55 -3.93 34.83
CA PHE A 343 -11.62 -3.60 35.80
C PHE A 343 -12.69 -4.69 35.98
N LEU A 344 -12.78 -5.65 35.06
CA LEU A 344 -13.79 -6.70 34.99
C LEU A 344 -13.15 -8.04 34.59
N PRO A 345 -13.66 -9.17 35.10
CA PRO A 345 -13.18 -10.49 34.71
C PRO A 345 -13.40 -10.74 33.21
N LEU A 346 -12.35 -11.24 32.53
CA LEU A 346 -12.25 -11.49 31.07
C LEU A 346 -13.47 -12.19 30.43
N ARG A 347 -14.30 -12.88 31.21
CA ARG A 347 -15.46 -13.66 30.75
C ARG A 347 -16.60 -12.78 30.19
N VAL A 348 -16.76 -11.56 30.68
CA VAL A 348 -17.86 -10.66 30.28
C VAL A 348 -17.44 -9.78 29.09
N SER A 349 -16.16 -9.39 29.05
CA SER A 349 -15.59 -8.53 28.02
C SER A 349 -15.60 -9.15 26.62
N SER A 350 -15.42 -10.48 26.50
CA SER A 350 -15.34 -11.14 25.18
C SER A 350 -16.68 -11.27 24.46
N ILE A 351 -17.80 -11.08 25.17
CA ILE A 351 -19.17 -11.25 24.64
C ILE A 351 -19.76 -9.91 24.17
N LEU A 352 -19.36 -8.78 24.77
CA LEU A 352 -19.93 -7.46 24.49
C LEU A 352 -19.42 -6.78 23.21
N VAL A 353 -18.19 -7.07 22.80
CA VAL A 353 -17.52 -6.39 21.68
C VAL A 353 -18.16 -6.65 20.31
N PRO A 354 -18.61 -7.88 19.98
CA PRO A 354 -19.29 -8.14 18.70
C PRO A 354 -20.65 -7.44 18.58
N PHE A 355 -21.35 -7.22 19.71
CA PHE A 355 -22.68 -6.61 19.72
C PHE A 355 -22.65 -5.09 19.50
N LEU A 356 -21.58 -4.40 19.92
CA LEU A 356 -21.43 -2.95 19.77
C LEU A 356 -21.08 -2.52 18.33
N CYS A 357 -20.59 -3.43 17.49
CA CYS A 357 -20.25 -3.14 16.09
C CYS A 357 -21.41 -3.35 15.10
N GLY A 358 -22.59 -3.77 15.55
CA GLY A 358 -23.66 -4.30 14.68
C GLY A 358 -24.86 -3.39 14.39
N SER A 359 -24.95 -2.17 14.90
CA SER A 359 -26.19 -1.37 14.82
C SER A 359 -25.99 0.05 14.28
N MET A 360 -26.14 0.22 12.96
CA MET A 360 -26.46 1.51 12.34
C MET A 360 -27.44 1.28 11.19
N ASP A 361 -28.64 1.84 11.31
CA ASP A 361 -29.84 1.53 10.52
C ASP A 361 -30.20 2.65 9.51
N MET A 362 -30.90 2.28 8.44
CA MET A 362 -31.13 3.01 7.18
C MET A 362 -32.21 4.11 7.23
N ALA A 363 -32.83 4.38 8.38
CA ALA A 363 -33.92 5.35 8.51
C ALA A 363 -33.48 6.83 8.60
N VAL A 364 -32.18 7.13 8.50
CA VAL A 364 -31.62 8.46 8.78
C VAL A 364 -31.44 9.32 7.52
N LEU A 365 -31.47 8.72 6.32
CA LEU A 365 -31.07 9.35 5.05
C LEU A 365 -31.94 10.56 4.60
N ASP A 366 -33.21 10.61 4.99
CA ASP A 366 -34.13 11.67 4.53
C ASP A 366 -34.07 12.93 5.41
N ARG A 367 -33.67 12.80 6.69
CA ARG A 367 -33.40 13.97 7.58
C ARG A 367 -32.03 14.59 7.32
N MET A 368 -31.11 13.83 6.74
CA MET A 368 -29.71 14.15 6.49
C MET A 368 -29.47 15.22 5.40
N LEU A 369 -30.42 15.42 4.48
CA LEU A 369 -30.29 16.36 3.36
C LEU A 369 -30.64 17.81 3.73
N MET A 370 -31.60 18.00 4.63
CA MET A 370 -32.15 19.33 4.95
C MET A 370 -31.43 19.97 6.15
N ASP A 371 -31.23 19.22 7.23
CA ASP A 371 -30.63 19.71 8.50
C ASP A 371 -29.31 19.01 8.85
N GLY A 372 -28.78 18.19 7.94
CA GLY A 372 -27.67 17.31 8.26
C GLY A 372 -26.31 18.00 8.39
N THR A 373 -25.47 17.39 9.22
CA THR A 373 -24.04 17.67 9.33
C THR A 373 -23.34 17.47 7.97
N ARG A 374 -22.15 18.06 7.80
CA ARG A 374 -21.33 17.96 6.56
C ARG A 374 -21.30 16.55 5.93
N ARG A 375 -21.21 15.53 6.78
CA ARG A 375 -21.16 14.10 6.42
C ARG A 375 -22.43 13.60 5.74
N GLU A 376 -23.56 14.06 6.24
CA GLU A 376 -24.91 13.65 5.84
C GLU A 376 -25.26 14.24 4.46
N LYS A 377 -24.80 15.46 4.19
CA LYS A 377 -24.89 16.12 2.88
C LYS A 377 -24.00 15.43 1.83
N ILE A 378 -22.76 15.04 2.16
CA ILE A 378 -21.86 14.34 1.23
C ILE A 378 -22.37 12.93 0.92
N ALA A 379 -22.92 12.21 1.91
CA ALA A 379 -23.51 10.89 1.71
C ALA A 379 -24.75 10.93 0.80
N ALA A 380 -25.61 11.93 0.97
CA ALA A 380 -26.76 12.14 0.10
C ALA A 380 -26.37 12.50 -1.34
N LEU A 381 -25.33 13.32 -1.53
CA LEU A 381 -24.78 13.64 -2.85
C LEU A 381 -24.22 12.39 -3.55
N LYS A 382 -23.52 11.51 -2.81
CA LYS A 382 -23.07 10.21 -3.34
C LYS A 382 -24.23 9.32 -3.76
N TYR A 383 -25.26 9.20 -2.92
CA TYR A 383 -26.45 8.40 -3.20
C TYR A 383 -27.21 8.88 -4.46
N MET A 384 -27.42 10.20 -4.59
CA MET A 384 -28.06 10.78 -5.77
C MET A 384 -27.27 10.51 -7.06
N PHE A 385 -25.94 10.57 -6.99
CA PHE A 385 -25.07 10.30 -8.12
C PHE A 385 -25.08 8.83 -8.55
N GLU A 386 -24.95 7.91 -7.59
CA GLU A 386 -24.95 6.46 -7.88
C GLU A 386 -26.28 5.99 -8.48
N ASN A 387 -27.39 6.62 -8.09
CA ASN A 387 -28.73 6.31 -8.58
C ASN A 387 -29.18 7.15 -9.78
N LYS A 388 -28.29 7.95 -10.39
CA LYS A 388 -28.57 8.85 -11.52
C LYS A 388 -29.81 9.74 -11.31
N VAL A 389 -30.01 10.20 -10.08
CA VAL A 389 -31.13 11.09 -9.74
C VAL A 389 -30.89 12.44 -10.43
N ASP A 390 -31.91 12.94 -11.15
CA ASP A 390 -31.82 14.21 -11.87
C ASP A 390 -31.61 15.37 -10.89
N ILE A 391 -30.41 15.93 -10.95
CA ILE A 391 -29.91 16.98 -10.06
C ILE A 391 -30.77 18.25 -10.17
N ALA A 392 -31.43 18.47 -11.31
CA ALA A 392 -32.29 19.63 -11.54
C ALA A 392 -33.56 19.66 -10.66
N ARG A 393 -33.96 18.51 -10.10
CA ARG A 393 -35.18 18.38 -9.29
C ARG A 393 -35.00 18.66 -7.80
N VAL A 394 -33.76 18.81 -7.32
CA VAL A 394 -33.48 18.98 -5.89
C VAL A 394 -33.20 20.44 -5.55
N GLN A 395 -34.22 21.15 -5.07
CA GLN A 395 -34.14 22.58 -4.71
C GLN A 395 -33.04 22.93 -3.69
N GLY A 396 -32.64 21.98 -2.83
CA GLY A 396 -31.60 22.19 -1.81
C GLY A 396 -30.18 22.35 -2.37
N LEU A 397 -29.92 21.87 -3.60
CA LEU A 397 -28.57 21.84 -4.17
C LEU A 397 -28.05 23.22 -4.58
N ARG A 398 -28.96 24.16 -4.94
CA ARG A 398 -28.60 25.56 -5.22
C ARG A 398 -28.05 26.28 -3.99
N LYS A 399 -28.51 25.94 -2.79
CA LYS A 399 -28.01 26.53 -1.53
C LYS A 399 -26.65 25.95 -1.11
N LEU A 400 -26.27 24.77 -1.59
CA LEU A 400 -24.99 24.12 -1.29
C LEU A 400 -23.80 24.75 -2.04
N LEU A 401 -24.05 25.32 -3.24
CA LEU A 401 -23.03 25.99 -4.06
C LEU A 401 -22.41 27.24 -3.40
N ASP A 402 -23.14 27.88 -2.49
CA ASP A 402 -22.68 29.09 -1.77
C ASP A 402 -21.91 28.77 -0.47
N THR A 403 -21.65 27.51 -0.16
CA THR A 403 -21.03 27.11 1.13
C THR A 403 -19.50 27.37 1.14
N PRO A 404 -18.91 27.88 2.24
CA PRO A 404 -17.47 28.13 2.37
C PRO A 404 -16.58 26.86 2.47
N ASP A 405 -17.14 25.66 2.41
CA ASP A 405 -16.44 24.40 2.67
C ASP A 405 -15.75 23.80 1.43
N TYR A 406 -14.43 23.68 1.48
CA TYR A 406 -13.56 23.21 0.39
C TYR A 406 -13.86 21.77 -0.07
N ALA A 407 -14.28 20.86 0.82
CA ALA A 407 -14.57 19.48 0.41
C ALA A 407 -15.89 19.34 -0.33
N GLN A 408 -16.89 20.17 -0.01
CA GLN A 408 -18.15 20.23 -0.77
C GLN A 408 -17.90 20.81 -2.17
N ARG A 409 -17.12 21.89 -2.27
CA ARG A 409 -16.71 22.43 -3.58
C ARG A 409 -15.86 21.46 -4.39
N TYR A 410 -14.99 20.67 -3.78
CA TYR A 410 -14.18 19.68 -4.49
C TYR A 410 -15.04 18.58 -5.14
N TRP A 411 -16.15 18.18 -4.50
CA TRP A 411 -17.10 17.23 -5.06
C TRP A 411 -17.99 17.85 -6.15
N ASP A 412 -18.37 19.12 -6.02
CA ASP A 412 -19.20 19.84 -7.00
C ASP A 412 -18.38 20.32 -8.23
N GLN A 413 -17.22 20.94 -8.05
CA GLN A 413 -16.37 21.48 -9.14
C GLN A 413 -15.81 20.39 -10.04
N ASN A 414 -15.50 19.19 -9.52
CA ASN A 414 -15.05 18.08 -10.35
C ASN A 414 -16.15 17.52 -11.27
N ARG A 415 -17.42 17.97 -11.13
CA ARG A 415 -18.56 17.35 -11.82
C ARG A 415 -19.55 18.31 -12.48
N VAL A 416 -19.46 19.62 -12.23
CA VAL A 416 -20.18 20.68 -12.98
C VAL A 416 -19.59 20.93 -14.37
N ILE A 417 -18.38 20.44 -14.68
CA ILE A 417 -17.79 20.50 -16.04
C ILE A 417 -18.23 19.26 -16.85
N LEU A 418 -19.49 19.24 -17.28
CA LEU A 418 -19.90 18.49 -18.47
C LEU A 418 -20.28 19.51 -19.56
N PRO A 419 -19.52 19.63 -20.66
CA PRO A 419 -19.96 20.45 -21.77
C PRO A 419 -21.11 19.74 -22.51
N ALA A 420 -22.12 20.51 -22.91
CA ALA A 420 -23.27 20.08 -23.68
C ALA A 420 -22.97 19.64 -25.13
N ARG A 421 -21.70 19.40 -25.51
CA ARG A 421 -21.31 18.79 -26.80
C ARG A 421 -19.97 18.04 -26.68
N PRO A 422 -19.79 16.93 -27.44
CA PRO A 422 -18.66 16.04 -27.28
C PRO A 422 -17.40 16.62 -27.94
N LEU A 423 -16.48 17.16 -27.13
CA LEU A 423 -15.09 17.22 -27.52
C LEU A 423 -14.48 15.85 -27.21
N ARG A 424 -14.11 15.09 -28.24
CA ARG A 424 -13.30 13.86 -28.11
C ARG A 424 -11.99 14.24 -27.42
N ARG A 425 -11.94 14.06 -26.10
CA ARG A 425 -10.69 13.89 -25.37
C ARG A 425 -10.23 12.44 -25.56
N PRO A 426 -8.93 12.16 -25.69
CA PRO A 426 -8.44 10.79 -25.84
C PRO A 426 -8.80 9.94 -24.60
N GLU A 427 -9.35 8.75 -24.84
CA GLU A 427 -9.84 7.81 -23.82
C GLU A 427 -8.74 7.25 -22.88
N TRP A 428 -7.45 7.50 -23.14
CA TRP A 428 -6.34 6.98 -22.32
C TRP A 428 -6.02 7.78 -21.05
N LEU A 429 -6.62 8.97 -20.87
CA LEU A 429 -6.48 9.76 -19.63
C LEU A 429 -7.33 9.24 -18.47
N TRP A 430 -8.28 8.33 -18.72
CA TRP A 430 -9.12 7.72 -17.68
C TRP A 430 -8.71 6.29 -17.28
N GLU A 431 -8.03 5.54 -18.15
CA GLU A 431 -7.58 4.18 -17.78
C GLU A 431 -6.41 4.18 -16.77
N SER A 432 -5.64 5.27 -16.69
CA SER A 432 -4.59 5.46 -15.68
C SER A 432 -5.07 6.12 -14.38
N GLY A 433 -6.30 6.66 -14.39
CA GLY A 433 -7.00 7.21 -13.22
C GLY A 433 -7.76 6.16 -12.39
N ASN A 434 -7.67 4.88 -12.77
CA ASN A 434 -7.92 3.78 -11.84
C ASN A 434 -6.85 3.84 -10.76
N ALA A 435 -7.15 4.57 -9.68
CA ALA A 435 -6.48 4.46 -8.40
C ALA A 435 -6.59 3.00 -7.93
N ASN A 436 -5.68 2.17 -8.44
CA ASN A 436 -5.18 0.98 -7.80
C ASN A 436 -4.40 1.45 -6.57
N LEU A 437 -5.13 1.64 -5.48
CA LEU A 437 -4.66 1.33 -4.14
C LEU A 437 -5.50 0.16 -3.63
#